data_AF-A0AAU9TL03-F1
#
_entry.id   AF-A0AAU9TL03-F1
#
_cell.length_a   1.000
_cell.length_b   1.000
_cell.length_c   1.000
_cell.angle_alpha   90.00
_cell.angle_beta   90.00
_cell.angle_gamma   90.00
#
_symmetry.space_group_name_H-M   'P 1'
#
loop_
_entity.id
_entity.type
_entity.pdbx_description
1 polymer ?
#
loop_
_entity_poly.entity_id
_entity_poly.type
_entity_poly.pdbx_seq_one_letter_code
_entity_poly.pdbx_strand_id
1 'polypeptide(L)'
;MQGESDGDEEERSVKSVSGKRRRVVTPSVDKYKHFIKNVYTRQYPDNSSNGDFEVYVEHIDKEIKLGNMNPLNLSKYFKNIKGVHERARINSNKIKITFKQASLANDFLKSLCLFEHNLKAYICTSILCGESRRY
;
A
#
# COMPACT_ATOMS: atom_id res chain seq x y z
N MET A 1 -59.62 -81.80 1.31
CA MET A 1 -59.26 -80.75 0.33
C MET A 1 -57.80 -80.94 0.00
N GLN A 2 -57.50 -80.87 -1.30
CA GLN A 2 -56.23 -81.20 -1.95
C GLN A 2 -55.07 -80.33 -1.44
N GLY A 3 -53.88 -80.92 -1.41
CA GLY A 3 -52.63 -80.18 -1.38
C GLY A 3 -52.12 -79.97 -2.80
N GLU A 4 -51.56 -78.81 -3.06
CA GLU A 4 -50.74 -78.50 -4.23
C GLU A 4 -49.56 -77.62 -3.77
N SER A 5 -48.39 -78.02 -4.25
CA SER A 5 -47.11 -77.32 -4.23
C SER A 5 -47.11 -76.25 -5.33
N ASP A 6 -46.17 -75.29 -5.27
CA ASP A 6 -45.57 -74.48 -6.38
C ASP A 6 -45.18 -73.11 -5.79
N GLY A 7 -43.99 -72.53 -5.99
CA GLY A 7 -42.80 -72.86 -6.75
C GLY A 7 -41.72 -71.82 -6.42
N ASP A 8 -40.47 -72.27 -6.47
CA ASP A 8 -39.28 -71.67 -7.09
C ASP A 8 -38.89 -70.17 -6.95
N GLU A 9 -37.56 -70.02 -6.79
CA GLU A 9 -36.68 -68.92 -7.26
C GLU A 9 -36.77 -67.55 -6.53
N GLU A 10 -35.73 -66.74 -6.35
CA GLU A 10 -34.28 -66.80 -6.54
C GLU A 10 -33.70 -65.65 -5.67
N GLU A 11 -32.56 -65.91 -5.03
CA GLU A 11 -31.34 -65.09 -5.10
C GLU A 11 -31.40 -63.53 -5.01
N ARG A 12 -30.76 -62.92 -4.00
CA ARG A 12 -29.44 -62.25 -4.14
C ARG A 12 -29.01 -61.38 -2.96
N SER A 13 -27.75 -61.61 -2.56
CA SER A 13 -26.81 -60.66 -1.95
C SER A 13 -26.84 -59.30 -2.64
N VAL A 14 -26.54 -58.17 -2.00
CA VAL A 14 -25.17 -57.65 -1.85
C VAL A 14 -25.11 -56.62 -0.72
N LYS A 15 -24.14 -56.79 0.19
CA LYS A 15 -23.66 -55.75 1.12
C LYS A 15 -22.72 -54.79 0.39
N SER A 16 -22.98 -53.49 0.44
CA SER A 16 -21.93 -52.46 0.39
C SER A 16 -22.53 -51.07 0.55
N VAL A 17 -22.09 -50.28 1.55
CA VAL A 17 -21.55 -48.92 1.32
C VAL A 17 -20.61 -48.58 2.48
N SER A 18 -19.30 -48.64 2.23
CA SER A 18 -18.29 -47.96 3.04
C SER A 18 -18.41 -46.45 2.80
N GLY A 19 -19.19 -45.80 3.65
CA GLY A 19 -19.40 -44.35 3.60
C GLY A 19 -18.11 -43.60 3.89
N LYS A 20 -17.43 -43.14 2.84
CA LYS A 20 -16.30 -42.21 2.87
C LYS A 20 -16.78 -40.91 3.55
N ARG A 21 -16.52 -40.77 4.86
CA ARG A 21 -16.81 -39.54 5.63
C ARG A 21 -16.11 -38.37 4.94
N ARG A 22 -16.89 -37.56 4.21
CA ARG A 22 -16.44 -36.25 3.72
C ARG A 22 -16.08 -35.43 4.94
N ARG A 23 -14.78 -35.16 5.11
CA ARG A 23 -14.29 -34.19 6.08
C ARG A 23 -14.88 -32.84 5.67
N VAL A 24 -15.83 -32.33 6.46
CA VAL A 24 -16.31 -30.96 6.30
C VAL A 24 -15.11 -30.07 6.58
N VAL A 25 -14.52 -29.54 5.51
CA VAL A 25 -13.54 -28.46 5.62
C VAL A 25 -14.36 -27.25 6.04
N THR A 26 -14.46 -27.03 7.34
CA THR A 26 -14.88 -25.73 7.86
C THR A 26 -13.87 -24.72 7.33
N PRO A 27 -14.28 -23.69 6.55
CA PRO A 27 -13.36 -22.61 6.25
C PRO A 27 -12.93 -22.05 7.61
N SER A 28 -11.63 -22.11 7.91
CA SER A 28 -11.08 -21.35 9.01
C SER A 28 -11.44 -19.90 8.70
N VAL A 29 -12.45 -19.38 9.37
CA VAL A 29 -12.78 -17.97 9.31
C VAL A 29 -11.57 -17.29 9.93
N ASP A 30 -10.67 -16.81 9.07
CA ASP A 30 -9.52 -15.99 9.44
C ASP A 30 -10.07 -14.75 10.16
N LYS A 31 -10.25 -14.88 11.47
CA LYS A 31 -10.75 -13.83 12.37
C LYS A 31 -9.80 -12.62 12.43
N TYR A 32 -8.63 -12.73 11.81
CA TYR A 32 -7.58 -11.73 11.81
C TYR A 32 -7.13 -11.42 10.38
N LYS A 33 -8.06 -10.94 9.54
CA LYS A 33 -7.66 -10.29 8.29
C LYS A 33 -7.00 -8.96 8.64
N HIS A 34 -5.75 -8.78 8.22
CA HIS A 34 -5.05 -7.51 8.36
C HIS A 34 -5.85 -6.42 7.65
N PHE A 35 -6.29 -5.42 8.42
CA PHE A 35 -6.97 -4.25 7.85
C PHE A 35 -5.92 -3.36 7.20
N ILE A 36 -5.87 -3.37 5.88
CA ILE A 36 -5.06 -2.43 5.12
C ILE A 36 -5.89 -1.16 4.97
N LYS A 37 -5.47 -0.09 5.65
CA LYS A 37 -6.08 1.23 5.46
C LYS A 37 -5.68 1.75 4.08
N ASN A 38 -6.62 1.74 3.15
CA ASN A 38 -6.44 2.37 1.85
C ASN A 38 -6.14 3.86 2.07
N VAL A 39 -5.12 4.38 1.36
CA VAL A 39 -4.70 5.79 1.42
C VAL A 39 -4.14 6.22 2.80
N TYR A 40 -3.30 5.38 3.41
CA TYR A 40 -2.50 5.83 4.54
C TYR A 40 -1.40 6.79 4.07
N THR A 41 -1.50 8.06 4.47
CA THR A 41 -0.45 9.06 4.29
C THR A 41 0.16 9.37 5.65
N ARG A 42 1.46 9.09 5.80
CA ARG A 42 2.22 9.44 7.00
C ARG A 42 2.25 10.95 7.18
N GLN A 43 2.11 11.42 8.41
CA GLN A 43 2.11 12.84 8.77
C GLN A 43 3.07 13.09 9.94
N TYR A 44 3.60 14.29 10.00
CA TYR A 44 4.35 14.79 11.14
C TYR A 44 3.42 15.08 12.32
N PRO A 45 3.85 14.88 13.57
CA PRO A 45 3.05 15.21 14.74
C PRO A 45 2.87 16.73 14.90
N ASP A 46 1.67 17.17 15.27
CA ASP A 46 1.29 18.58 15.30
C ASP A 46 2.09 19.43 16.30
N ASN A 47 2.57 18.83 17.40
CA ASN A 47 3.34 19.50 18.45
C ASN A 47 4.86 19.45 18.23
N SER A 48 5.31 19.15 17.01
CA SER A 48 6.73 19.16 16.70
C SER A 48 7.22 20.61 16.55
N SER A 49 7.84 21.14 17.60
CA SER A 49 8.21 22.55 17.68
C SER A 49 9.62 22.87 17.18
N ASN A 50 10.49 21.88 17.03
CA ASN A 50 11.90 22.10 16.69
C ASN A 50 12.40 21.03 15.72
N GLY A 51 12.41 21.34 14.43
CA GLY A 51 12.99 20.46 13.42
C GLY A 51 12.76 20.93 11.99
N ASP A 52 13.65 20.52 11.11
CA ASP A 52 13.43 20.59 9.68
C ASP A 52 12.54 19.42 9.26
N PHE A 53 11.39 19.74 8.67
CA PHE A 53 10.42 18.76 8.20
C PHE A 53 10.65 18.47 6.72
N GLU A 54 11.29 17.34 6.45
CA GLU A 54 11.67 16.95 5.10
C GLU A 54 10.55 16.17 4.40
N VAL A 55 10.20 16.58 3.19
CA VAL A 55 9.27 15.85 2.34
C VAL A 55 9.97 15.51 1.04
N TYR A 56 9.94 14.23 0.68
CA TYR A 56 10.52 13.74 -0.55
C TYR A 56 9.46 13.74 -1.64
N VAL A 57 9.84 14.21 -2.82
CA VAL A 57 8.96 14.29 -3.98
C VAL A 57 9.60 13.58 -5.14
N GLU A 58 8.82 12.73 -5.80
CA GLU A 58 9.18 12.04 -7.03
C GLU A 58 8.05 12.13 -8.04
N HIS A 59 8.36 12.06 -9.32
CA HIS A 59 7.34 11.93 -10.35
C HIS A 59 6.76 10.51 -10.31
N ILE A 60 5.45 10.35 -10.57
CA ILE A 60 4.80 9.05 -10.64
C ILE A 60 5.43 8.20 -11.75
N ASP A 61 5.64 8.82 -12.91
CA ASP A 61 6.41 8.23 -14.00
C ASP A 61 7.91 8.29 -13.72
N LYS A 62 8.53 7.12 -13.56
CA LYS A 62 9.96 6.98 -13.22
C LYS A 62 10.93 7.42 -14.33
N GLU A 63 10.42 7.57 -15.55
CA GLU A 63 11.20 8.06 -16.69
C GLU A 63 11.49 9.56 -16.59
N ILE A 64 10.60 10.30 -15.91
CA ILE A 64 10.74 11.74 -15.73
C ILE A 64 11.72 12.01 -14.59
N LYS A 65 12.90 12.51 -14.97
CA LYS A 65 13.99 12.85 -14.05
C LYS A 65 13.76 14.20 -13.38
N LEU A 66 12.82 14.25 -12.42
CA LEU A 66 12.44 15.46 -11.68
C LEU A 66 13.65 16.22 -11.09
N GLY A 67 14.62 15.49 -10.53
CA GLY A 67 15.82 16.09 -9.95
C GLY A 67 16.81 16.67 -10.97
N ASN A 68 16.73 16.29 -12.25
CA ASN A 68 17.54 16.88 -13.32
C ASN A 68 16.88 18.10 -13.98
N MET A 69 15.64 18.42 -13.61
CA MET A 69 14.92 19.55 -14.21
C MET A 69 15.54 20.87 -13.79
N ASN A 70 15.51 21.85 -14.70
CA ASN A 70 15.98 23.20 -14.40
C ASN A 70 15.20 23.80 -13.20
N PRO A 71 15.86 24.53 -12.28
CA PRO A 71 15.22 25.14 -11.11
C PRO A 71 14.00 26.02 -11.45
N LEU A 72 14.03 26.69 -12.60
CA LEU A 72 12.93 27.51 -13.12
C LEU A 72 11.69 26.69 -13.54
N ASN A 73 11.89 25.45 -13.96
CA ASN A 73 10.78 24.54 -14.25
C ASN A 73 10.28 23.88 -12.96
N LEU A 74 11.18 23.53 -12.04
CA LEU A 74 10.83 23.03 -10.72
C LEU A 74 9.99 24.03 -9.91
N SER A 75 10.27 25.32 -10.00
CA SER A 75 9.48 26.34 -9.31
C SER A 75 8.03 26.42 -9.80
N LYS A 76 7.72 26.01 -11.03
CA LYS A 76 6.35 25.99 -11.55
C LYS A 76 5.48 24.99 -10.79
N TYR A 77 6.02 23.82 -10.46
CA TYR A 77 5.31 22.78 -9.71
C TYR A 77 4.97 23.18 -8.27
N PHE A 78 5.75 24.07 -7.68
CA PHE A 78 5.63 24.46 -6.28
C PHE A 78 5.21 25.92 -6.09
N LYS A 79 4.71 26.59 -7.13
CA LYS A 79 4.42 28.04 -7.13
C LYS A 79 3.40 28.44 -6.06
N ASN A 80 2.42 27.58 -5.78
CA ASN A 80 1.32 27.87 -4.86
C ASN A 80 1.55 27.32 -3.44
N ILE A 81 2.76 26.84 -3.15
CA ILE A 81 3.06 26.12 -1.91
C ILE A 81 3.74 27.07 -0.93
N LYS A 82 3.13 27.21 0.24
CA LYS A 82 3.62 28.10 1.29
C LYS A 82 4.60 27.38 2.20
N GLY A 83 5.54 28.13 2.78
CA GLY A 83 6.41 27.62 3.85
C GLY A 83 7.57 26.74 3.40
N VAL A 84 7.83 26.63 2.10
CA VAL A 84 9.02 25.94 1.58
C VAL A 84 10.26 26.70 2.06
N HIS A 85 11.07 26.04 2.88
CA HIS A 85 12.31 26.60 3.41
C HIS A 85 13.48 26.34 2.45
N GLU A 86 13.62 25.10 1.99
CA GLU A 86 14.71 24.67 1.11
C GLU A 86 14.21 23.64 0.10
N ARG A 87 14.85 23.61 -1.08
CA ARG A 87 14.68 22.56 -2.08
C ARG A 87 16.05 22.01 -2.45
N ALA A 88 16.27 20.74 -2.17
CA ALA A 88 17.53 20.06 -2.45
C ALA A 88 17.30 18.88 -3.41
N ARG A 89 18.23 18.68 -4.33
CA ARG A 89 18.23 17.50 -5.19
C ARG A 89 18.81 16.31 -4.42
N ILE A 90 18.12 15.16 -4.44
CA ILE A 90 18.62 13.92 -3.82
C ILE A 90 19.25 13.02 -4.89
N ASN A 91 18.52 12.77 -5.98
CA ASN A 91 19.04 12.03 -7.14
C ASN A 91 18.43 12.59 -8.43
N SER A 92 18.51 11.88 -9.56
CA SER A 92 17.89 12.35 -10.81
C SER A 92 16.36 12.36 -10.77
N ASN A 93 15.73 11.56 -9.92
CA ASN A 93 14.29 11.30 -9.94
C ASN A 93 13.58 11.90 -8.73
N LYS A 94 14.32 12.23 -7.67
CA LYS A 94 13.83 12.63 -6.37
C LYS A 94 14.44 13.96 -5.95
N ILE A 95 13.59 14.77 -5.36
CA ILE A 95 13.97 16.00 -4.70
C ILE A 95 13.47 15.96 -3.25
N LYS A 96 14.11 16.76 -2.41
CA LYS A 96 13.75 16.98 -1.01
C LYS A 96 13.28 18.42 -0.85
N ILE A 97 12.16 18.58 -0.17
CA ILE A 97 11.58 19.87 0.18
C ILE A 97 11.54 19.96 1.70
N THR A 98 12.19 20.97 2.26
CA THR A 98 12.28 21.17 3.70
C THR A 98 11.30 22.27 4.12
N PHE A 99 10.56 22.04 5.20
CA PHE A 99 9.66 23.01 5.82
C PHE A 99 10.10 23.27 7.26
N LYS A 100 9.86 24.48 7.77
CA LYS A 100 10.12 24.83 9.19
C LYS A 100 8.98 24.45 10.14
N GLN A 101 7.79 24.16 9.60
CA GLN A 101 6.59 23.86 10.37
C GLN A 101 5.99 22.53 9.92
N ALA A 102 5.66 21.66 10.88
CA ALA A 102 5.03 20.37 10.64
C ALA A 102 3.69 20.52 9.91
N SER A 103 2.90 21.53 10.29
CA SER A 103 1.61 21.85 9.67
C SER A 103 1.73 22.06 8.16
N LEU A 104 2.67 22.90 7.73
CA LEU A 104 2.89 23.21 6.32
C LEU A 104 3.41 21.99 5.53
N ALA A 105 4.26 21.17 6.14
CA ALA A 105 4.69 19.90 5.53
C ALA A 105 3.53 18.92 5.36
N ASN A 106 2.65 18.82 6.37
CA ASN A 106 1.47 17.96 6.34
C ASN A 106 0.43 18.43 5.31
N ASP A 107 0.25 19.74 5.19
CA ASP A 107 -0.61 20.35 4.17
C ASP A 107 -0.05 20.07 2.77
N PHE A 108 1.27 20.19 2.60
CA PHE A 108 1.93 19.87 1.34
C PHE A 108 1.71 18.42 0.92
N LEU A 109 1.80 17.45 1.85
CA LEU A 109 1.55 16.03 1.56
C LEU A 109 0.14 15.73 1.05
N LYS A 110 -0.83 16.61 1.33
CA LYS A 110 -2.24 16.51 0.90
C LYS A 110 -2.58 17.46 -0.24
N SER A 111 -1.60 18.19 -0.76
CA SER A 111 -1.84 19.26 -1.72
C SER A 111 -2.27 18.74 -3.10
N LEU A 112 -3.26 19.41 -3.71
CA LEU A 112 -3.77 19.07 -5.04
C LEU A 112 -2.73 19.29 -6.15
N CYS A 113 -1.80 20.22 -5.97
CA CYS A 113 -0.73 20.48 -6.94
C CYS A 113 0.17 19.26 -7.18
N LEU A 114 0.29 18.36 -6.20
CA LEU A 114 0.99 17.09 -6.41
C LEU A 114 0.25 16.22 -7.42
N PHE A 115 -1.07 16.13 -7.31
CA PHE A 115 -1.89 15.36 -8.22
C PHE A 115 -1.91 15.97 -9.63
N GLU A 116 -2.10 17.28 -9.76
CA GLU A 116 -2.14 18.00 -11.04
C GLU A 116 -0.85 17.83 -11.87
N HIS A 117 0.28 17.65 -11.20
CA HIS A 117 1.59 17.52 -11.82
C HIS A 117 2.11 16.08 -11.83
N ASN A 118 1.27 15.09 -11.53
CA ASN A 118 1.66 13.67 -11.43
C ASN A 118 2.88 13.44 -10.52
N LEU A 119 2.94 14.18 -9.41
CA LEU A 119 3.96 14.08 -8.38
C LEU A 119 3.43 13.29 -7.19
N LYS A 120 4.34 12.55 -6.57
CA LYS A 120 4.11 11.81 -5.32
C LYS A 120 5.02 12.37 -4.25
N ALA A 121 4.42 12.79 -3.14
CA ALA A 121 5.16 13.24 -1.95
C ALA A 121 5.06 12.20 -0.82
N TYR A 122 6.13 12.05 -0.05
CA TYR A 122 6.16 11.15 1.11
C TYR A 122 7.21 11.57 2.13
N ILE A 123 6.98 11.14 3.38
CA ILE A 123 7.95 11.24 4.47
C ILE A 123 8.77 9.95 4.48
N CYS A 124 10.08 10.03 4.26
CA CYS A 124 10.94 8.89 4.45
C CYS A 124 11.27 8.71 5.94
N THR A 125 11.14 7.49 6.47
CA THR A 125 11.78 7.14 7.74
C THR A 125 13.26 6.89 7.47
N SER A 126 14.11 7.50 8.29
CA SER A 126 15.57 7.58 8.18
C SER A 126 16.33 6.25 7.98
N ILE A 127 15.68 5.08 8.11
CA ILE A 127 16.32 3.77 7.95
C ILE A 127 16.62 3.46 6.46
N LEU A 128 15.96 4.10 5.50
CA LEU A 128 16.13 3.78 4.06
C LEU A 128 16.57 4.95 3.17
N CYS A 129 16.70 6.17 3.72
CA CYS A 129 17.04 7.36 2.92
C CYS A 129 18.50 7.83 3.05
N GLY A 130 19.33 7.18 3.88
CA GLY A 130 20.57 7.80 4.38
C GLY A 130 21.87 7.02 4.31
N GLU A 131 21.91 5.75 3.87
CA GLU A 131 23.18 5.04 3.72
C GLU A 131 23.73 5.13 2.30
N SER A 132 24.12 6.34 1.94
CA SER A 132 25.18 6.53 0.94
C SER A 132 26.10 7.67 1.41
N ARG A 133 26.58 7.55 2.67
CA ARG A 133 27.86 8.14 3.03
C ARG A 133 28.93 7.26 2.38
N ARG A 134 29.23 7.54 1.11
CA ARG A 134 30.43 7.03 0.46
C ARG A 134 31.56 8.03 0.72
N TYR A 135 32.62 7.48 1.30
CA TYR A 135 33.95 8.03 1.59
C TYR A 135 34.05 8.96 2.80
#